data_AF-A0A9D5D5D9-F1
#
_entry.id   AF-A0A9D5D5D9-F1
#
_cell.length_a   1.000
_cell.length_b   1.000
_cell.length_c   1.000
_cell.angle_alpha   90.00
_cell.angle_beta   90.00
_cell.angle_gamma   90.00
#
_symmetry.space_group_name_H-M   'P 1'
#
loop_
_entity.id
_entity.type
_entity.pdbx_description
1 polymer ?
#
loop_
_entity_poly.entity_id
_entity_poly.type
_entity_poly.pdbx_seq_one_letter_code
_entity_poly.pdbx_strand_id
1 'polypeptide(L)'
;MEYCSHTILVVSPGSTSSSNGVSFTGRLHYNSPLRSSSLSFSAQDPLTSPSPYIHLLLLILSIRLPLLIILIYDTISCSSLPLRPPTTHRDPYLLRWLPLWLPIQVPHPKHPPPHLQWHRGRPGLVPVFPTLTFPNHYSIVTGLYPESHGIINNFFIDPISGDAFSKHRHGPRWWLGEPLWETVSNQGFKAAAYFWAGSEVSKGSWDCPPEFCPKYDSSVPFEKRVDDVLSYFDLPIDEILLFIALYFEEPDSKGHEFGPDHP
;
A
#
# COMPACT_ATOMS: atom_id res chain seq x y z
N MET A 1 -29.23 20.25 5.44
CA MET A 1 -27.89 20.09 4.85
C MET A 1 -27.24 18.96 5.60
N GLU A 2 -26.97 17.84 4.93
CA GLU A 2 -26.27 16.69 5.53
C GLU A 2 -24.78 17.07 5.65
N TYR A 3 -24.27 17.13 6.88
CA TYR A 3 -22.88 17.48 7.18
C TYR A 3 -22.08 16.19 7.33
N CYS A 4 -21.64 15.61 6.22
CA CYS A 4 -20.79 14.43 6.25
C CYS A 4 -19.34 14.80 6.59
N SER A 5 -18.91 14.54 7.83
CA SER A 5 -17.52 14.69 8.29
C SER A 5 -16.78 13.35 8.20
N HIS A 6 -15.86 13.17 7.24
CA HIS A 6 -15.38 11.84 6.84
C HIS A 6 -13.87 11.79 6.54
N THR A 7 -13.09 10.82 7.04
CA THR A 7 -11.60 10.88 7.02
C THR A 7 -10.82 9.59 7.01
N ILE A 8 -9.69 9.67 6.31
CA ILE A 8 -8.84 8.57 5.92
C ILE A 8 -7.41 8.80 6.45
N LEU A 9 -6.83 7.79 7.09
CA LEU A 9 -5.38 7.61 7.21
C LEU A 9 -5.01 6.23 6.68
N VAL A 10 -4.14 6.18 5.67
CA VAL A 10 -3.49 4.96 5.20
C VAL A 10 -2.21 4.79 6.00
N VAL A 11 -2.13 3.80 6.89
CA VAL A 11 -0.87 3.44 7.52
C VAL A 11 -0.19 2.40 6.64
N SER A 12 0.87 2.84 5.96
CA SER A 12 1.95 1.93 5.60
C SER A 12 2.89 1.86 6.80
N PRO A 13 3.39 0.69 7.19
CA PRO A 13 4.43 0.59 8.19
C PRO A 13 5.65 1.31 7.65
N GLY A 14 6.02 2.40 8.31
CA GLY A 14 7.28 3.07 8.07
C GLY A 14 8.38 2.19 8.63
N SER A 15 9.26 1.69 7.77
CA SER A 15 10.57 1.19 8.20
C SER A 15 11.30 2.35 8.88
N THR A 16 11.40 2.32 10.20
CA THR A 16 12.22 3.25 10.97
C THR A 16 13.69 2.91 10.73
N SER A 17 14.34 3.54 9.74
CA SER A 17 15.80 3.59 9.71
C SER A 17 16.25 4.72 10.62
N SER A 18 16.72 4.38 11.81
CA SER A 18 17.45 5.29 12.69
C SER A 18 18.66 5.87 11.93
N SER A 19 18.64 7.17 11.69
CA SER A 19 19.78 7.92 11.16
C SER A 19 20.83 8.10 12.25
N ASN A 20 21.82 7.20 12.29
CA ASN A 20 23.11 7.50 12.91
C ASN A 20 24.08 7.87 11.79
N GLY A 21 24.33 9.18 11.66
CA GLY A 21 25.34 9.69 10.77
C GLY A 21 26.74 9.38 11.28
N VAL A 22 27.62 8.93 10.39
CA VAL A 22 29.06 9.14 10.48
C VAL A 22 29.58 9.34 9.05
N SER A 23 30.16 10.53 8.82
CA SER A 23 30.91 10.89 7.62
C SER A 23 32.35 10.42 7.77
N PHE A 24 32.92 9.80 6.73
CA PHE A 24 34.38 9.76 6.55
C PHE A 24 34.74 9.93 5.07
N THR A 25 35.45 11.02 4.81
CA THR A 25 36.20 11.30 3.59
C THR A 25 37.51 10.49 3.60
N GLY A 26 37.93 10.01 2.44
CA GLY A 26 39.22 9.32 2.30
C GLY A 26 39.61 9.06 0.86
N ARG A 27 40.25 10.04 0.23
CA ARG A 27 40.98 9.91 -1.05
C ARG A 27 42.42 9.54 -0.71
N LEU A 28 42.93 8.42 -1.22
CA LEU A 28 44.36 8.12 -1.19
C LEU A 28 44.82 7.66 -2.58
N HIS A 29 45.63 8.53 -3.20
CA HIS A 29 46.60 8.17 -4.23
C HIS A 29 47.74 7.39 -3.56
N TYR A 30 48.23 6.34 -4.22
CA TYR A 30 49.60 5.88 -4.02
C TYR A 30 50.25 5.67 -5.38
N ASN A 31 51.45 6.22 -5.49
CA ASN A 31 52.33 6.15 -6.64
C ASN A 31 53.60 5.40 -6.20
N SER A 32 54.33 4.88 -7.20
CA SER A 32 55.75 4.51 -7.20
C SER A 32 56.15 3.12 -6.62
N PRO A 33 57.39 2.62 -6.87
CA PRO A 33 58.24 2.71 -8.06
C PRO A 33 58.91 1.35 -8.45
N LEU A 34 59.88 1.43 -9.37
CA LEU A 34 61.01 0.52 -9.63
C LEU A 34 60.79 -0.57 -10.67
N ARG A 35 61.79 -1.04 -11.41
CA ARG A 35 63.07 -0.56 -11.96
C ARG A 35 63.61 -1.81 -12.67
N SER A 36 64.04 -1.62 -13.90
CA SER A 36 64.71 -2.55 -14.81
C SER A 36 65.59 -3.63 -14.17
N SER A 37 65.38 -4.88 -14.62
CA SER A 37 66.44 -5.88 -14.74
C SER A 37 66.45 -6.41 -16.17
N SER A 38 67.56 -6.15 -16.84
CA SER A 38 67.91 -6.60 -18.18
C SER A 38 68.37 -8.05 -18.16
N LEU A 39 67.78 -8.90 -18.99
CA LEU A 39 68.34 -10.18 -19.42
C LEU A 39 68.34 -10.21 -20.94
N SER A 40 69.55 -10.19 -21.49
CA SER A 40 69.87 -10.44 -22.89
C SER A 40 69.79 -11.93 -23.18
N PHE A 41 69.11 -12.33 -24.25
CA PHE A 41 69.39 -13.58 -24.95
C PHE A 41 69.37 -13.34 -26.46
N SER A 42 70.37 -13.93 -27.12
CA SER A 42 70.73 -13.79 -28.53
C SER A 42 69.82 -14.61 -29.44
N ALA A 43 69.73 -14.17 -30.68
CA ALA A 43 68.85 -14.61 -31.76
C ALA A 43 69.02 -16.07 -32.21
N GLN A 44 67.92 -16.69 -32.69
CA GLN A 44 67.91 -17.55 -33.87
C GLN A 44 66.48 -17.81 -34.43
N ASP A 45 66.38 -17.53 -35.74
CA ASP A 45 65.51 -18.05 -36.82
C ASP A 45 63.99 -17.75 -36.93
N PRO A 46 63.51 -17.36 -38.14
CA PRO A 46 62.11 -17.02 -38.40
C PRO A 46 61.30 -18.27 -38.76
N LEU A 47 60.45 -18.72 -37.84
CA LEU A 47 59.47 -19.78 -38.10
C LEU A 47 58.07 -19.18 -38.24
N THR A 48 57.60 -19.17 -39.49
CA THR A 48 56.18 -19.27 -39.92
C THR A 48 55.17 -18.34 -39.26
N SER A 49 54.63 -17.38 -40.03
CA SER A 49 53.50 -16.57 -39.60
C SER A 49 52.32 -17.47 -39.21
N PRO A 50 51.76 -17.36 -38.00
CA PRO A 50 50.58 -18.12 -37.63
C PRO A 50 49.39 -17.73 -38.52
N SER A 51 48.64 -18.74 -38.94
CA SER A 51 47.42 -18.62 -39.74
C SER A 51 46.46 -17.57 -39.13
N PRO A 52 45.80 -16.71 -39.92
CA PRO A 52 44.93 -15.64 -39.41
C PRO A 52 43.80 -16.14 -38.51
N TYR A 53 43.46 -17.42 -38.63
CA TYR A 53 42.49 -18.10 -37.77
C TYR A 53 42.97 -18.29 -36.32
N ILE A 54 44.29 -18.41 -36.08
CA ILE A 54 44.87 -18.56 -34.74
C ILE A 54 44.75 -17.23 -33.98
N HIS A 55 45.04 -16.10 -34.64
CA HIS A 55 44.86 -14.79 -34.03
C HIS A 55 43.39 -14.50 -33.72
N LEU A 56 42.46 -14.90 -34.60
CA LEU A 56 41.03 -14.76 -34.35
C LEU A 56 40.55 -15.63 -33.17
N LEU A 57 41.02 -16.88 -33.08
CA LEU A 57 40.72 -17.78 -31.96
C LEU A 57 41.26 -17.26 -30.62
N LEU A 58 42.51 -16.77 -30.60
CA LEU A 58 43.11 -16.19 -29.41
C LEU A 58 42.37 -14.92 -28.96
N LEU A 59 41.90 -14.10 -29.91
CA LEU A 59 41.15 -12.87 -29.63
C LEU A 59 39.73 -13.17 -29.12
N ILE A 60 39.07 -14.20 -29.66
CA ILE A 60 37.78 -14.69 -29.14
C ILE A 60 37.96 -15.25 -27.72
N LEU A 61 39.00 -16.04 -27.46
CA LEU A 61 39.30 -16.61 -26.15
C LEU A 61 39.66 -15.51 -25.12
N SER A 62 40.41 -14.47 -25.53
CA SER A 62 40.76 -13.35 -24.64
C SER A 62 39.58 -12.48 -24.24
N ILE A 63 38.50 -12.47 -25.03
CA ILE A 63 37.26 -11.73 -24.72
C ILE A 63 36.26 -12.61 -23.96
N ARG A 64 36.16 -13.89 -24.31
CA ARG A 64 35.21 -14.84 -23.71
C ARG A 64 35.58 -15.23 -22.27
N LEU A 65 36.86 -15.42 -21.96
CA LEU A 65 37.30 -15.74 -20.60
C LEU A 65 36.96 -14.67 -19.56
N PRO A 66 37.28 -13.37 -19.76
CA PRO A 66 36.94 -12.35 -18.76
C PRO A 66 35.43 -12.16 -18.63
N LEU A 67 34.65 -12.29 -19.71
CA LEU A 67 33.18 -12.28 -19.64
C LEU A 67 32.64 -13.45 -18.81
N LEU A 68 33.19 -14.66 -18.98
CA LEU A 68 32.81 -15.82 -18.17
C LEU A 68 33.18 -15.62 -16.69
N ILE A 69 34.35 -15.05 -16.41
CA ILE A 69 34.82 -14.76 -15.05
C ILE A 69 33.93 -13.68 -14.40
N ILE A 70 33.53 -12.64 -15.12
CA ILE A 70 32.60 -11.61 -14.63
C ILE A 70 31.22 -12.22 -14.32
N LEU A 71 30.68 -13.05 -15.21
CA LEU A 71 29.41 -13.75 -14.97
C LEU A 71 29.48 -14.69 -13.76
N ILE A 72 30.61 -15.39 -13.57
CA ILE A 72 30.83 -16.24 -12.40
C ILE A 72 30.94 -15.38 -11.13
N TYR A 73 31.64 -14.25 -11.15
CA TYR A 73 31.73 -13.34 -10.00
C TYR A 73 30.37 -12.74 -9.62
N ASP A 74 29.54 -12.35 -10.59
CA ASP A 74 28.18 -11.86 -10.32
C ASP A 74 27.28 -12.95 -9.69
N THR A 75 27.43 -14.21 -10.11
CA THR A 75 26.70 -15.32 -9.48
C THR A 75 27.18 -15.64 -8.07
N ILE A 76 28.50 -15.52 -7.80
CA ILE A 76 29.08 -15.80 -6.48
C ILE A 76 28.79 -14.66 -5.50
N SER A 77 28.87 -13.39 -5.93
CA SER A 77 28.50 -12.24 -5.09
C SER A 77 27.02 -12.22 -4.69
N CYS A 78 26.16 -12.87 -5.47
CA CYS A 78 24.74 -13.04 -5.10
C CYS A 78 24.52 -14.13 -4.02
N SER A 79 25.51 -14.97 -3.75
CA SER A 79 25.39 -16.14 -2.85
C SER A 79 26.05 -15.99 -1.48
N SER A 80 26.79 -14.90 -1.23
CA SER A 80 27.56 -14.69 0.02
C SER A 80 27.01 -13.59 0.94
N LEU A 81 25.82 -13.04 0.66
CA LEU A 81 25.10 -12.27 1.68
C LEU A 81 24.45 -13.28 2.64
N PRO A 82 24.66 -13.18 3.96
CA PRO A 82 23.86 -13.96 4.89
C PRO A 82 22.41 -13.59 4.63
N LEU A 83 21.63 -14.55 4.13
CA LEU A 83 20.18 -14.43 4.08
C LEU A 83 19.75 -14.17 5.53
N ARG A 84 19.47 -12.90 5.85
CA ARG A 84 18.53 -12.59 6.91
C ARG A 84 17.32 -13.48 6.60
N PRO A 85 16.81 -14.30 7.55
CA PRO A 85 15.56 -15.00 7.29
C PRO A 85 14.59 -13.93 6.77
N PRO A 86 13.94 -14.14 5.63
CA PRO A 86 12.96 -13.18 5.19
C PRO A 86 11.91 -13.20 6.28
N THR A 87 11.90 -12.18 7.13
CA THR A 87 10.71 -11.83 7.86
C THR A 87 9.77 -11.36 6.76
N THR A 88 9.13 -12.30 6.08
CA THR A 88 8.00 -12.08 5.18
C THR A 88 6.78 -11.72 6.02
N HIS A 89 6.96 -10.92 7.06
CA HIS A 89 5.86 -10.26 7.70
C HIS A 89 5.51 -9.11 6.75
N ARG A 90 4.56 -9.38 5.85
CA ARG A 90 3.89 -8.31 5.13
C ARG A 90 3.00 -7.68 6.18
N ASP A 91 3.43 -6.55 6.72
CA ASP A 91 2.63 -5.85 7.70
C ASP A 91 1.28 -5.48 7.07
N PRO A 92 0.16 -5.79 7.74
CA PRO A 92 -1.17 -5.56 7.21
C PRO A 92 -1.44 -4.05 7.09
N TYR A 93 -2.11 -3.64 6.01
CA TYR A 93 -2.57 -2.27 5.85
C TYR A 93 -3.87 -2.08 6.62
N LEU A 94 -3.81 -1.40 7.76
CA LEU A 94 -4.99 -1.00 8.53
C LEU A 94 -5.45 0.41 8.14
N LEU A 95 -6.67 0.49 7.63
CA LEU A 95 -7.41 1.72 7.39
C LEU A 95 -8.28 2.02 8.63
N ARG A 96 -7.86 2.99 9.44
CA ARG A 96 -8.58 3.43 10.66
C ARG A 96 -9.22 4.81 10.43
N TRP A 97 -10.43 5.04 10.96
CA TRP A 97 -11.26 6.23 10.68
C TRP A 97 -11.51 7.15 11.88
N LEU A 98 -11.23 8.47 11.71
CA LEU A 98 -11.65 9.63 12.53
C LEU A 98 -11.42 10.95 11.71
N PRO A 99 -12.28 12.01 11.78
CA PRO A 99 -12.61 13.08 10.76
C PRO A 99 -11.55 14.16 10.35
N LEU A 100 -11.81 14.92 9.26
CA LEU A 100 -10.92 15.72 8.37
C LEU A 100 -11.83 16.26 7.24
N TRP A 101 -11.71 17.57 6.97
CA TRP A 101 -12.81 18.43 6.52
C TRP A 101 -12.59 19.05 5.12
N LEU A 102 -13.70 19.37 4.42
CA LEU A 102 -13.81 20.32 3.29
C LEU A 102 -13.85 21.79 3.75
N PRO A 103 -13.66 22.78 2.84
CA PRO A 103 -13.82 24.20 3.13
C PRO A 103 -15.32 24.56 3.13
N ILE A 104 -16.00 24.12 4.17
CA ILE A 104 -17.15 24.84 4.72
C ILE A 104 -16.77 24.98 6.19
N GLN A 105 -16.65 26.21 6.70
CA GLN A 105 -16.33 26.47 8.11
C GLN A 105 -17.15 25.55 9.01
N VAL A 106 -16.55 24.46 9.45
CA VAL A 106 -16.94 23.82 10.67
C VAL A 106 -15.80 24.09 11.64
N PRO A 107 -16.10 24.77 12.76
CA PRO A 107 -15.09 25.16 13.72
C PRO A 107 -14.28 23.94 14.13
N HIS A 108 -12.98 24.16 14.30
CA HIS A 108 -12.14 23.23 15.05
C HIS A 108 -12.89 22.82 16.32
N PRO A 109 -13.06 21.52 16.62
CA PRO A 109 -13.60 21.12 17.90
C PRO A 109 -12.72 21.78 18.96
N LYS A 110 -13.35 22.58 19.83
CA LYS A 110 -12.64 23.35 20.86
C LYS A 110 -11.84 22.43 21.80
N HIS A 111 -12.18 21.13 21.81
CA HIS A 111 -11.60 20.09 22.64
C HIS A 111 -11.38 18.79 21.84
N PRO A 112 -10.24 18.61 21.13
CA PRO A 112 -9.92 17.32 20.54
C PRO A 112 -9.60 16.28 21.64
N PRO A 113 -9.99 15.01 21.46
CA PRO A 113 -9.63 13.97 22.41
C PRO A 113 -8.10 13.81 22.50
N PRO A 114 -7.55 13.51 23.69
CA PRO A 114 -6.10 13.59 23.95
C PRO A 114 -5.26 12.63 23.11
N HIS A 115 -5.85 11.54 22.61
CA HIS A 115 -5.18 10.58 21.74
C HIS A 115 -5.15 10.99 20.26
N LEU A 116 -5.79 12.10 19.89
CA LEU A 116 -5.86 12.62 18.54
C LEU A 116 -5.14 13.98 18.49
N GLN A 117 -3.84 13.94 18.18
CA GLN A 117 -3.03 15.15 18.04
C GLN A 117 -3.01 15.63 16.59
N TRP A 118 -3.61 16.79 16.34
CA TRP A 118 -3.66 17.39 15.02
C TRP A 118 -2.33 18.10 14.69
N HIS A 119 -1.64 17.66 13.64
CA HIS A 119 -0.54 18.43 13.06
C HIS A 119 -1.10 19.70 12.40
N ARG A 120 -0.83 20.87 12.99
CA ARG A 120 -1.20 22.17 12.41
C ARG A 120 -0.51 22.35 11.05
N GLY A 121 -1.29 22.65 10.00
CA GLY A 121 -0.77 23.20 8.74
C GLY A 121 -0.89 22.35 7.46
N ARG A 122 -1.68 21.27 7.42
CA ARG A 122 -2.01 20.57 6.15
C ARG A 122 -3.48 20.76 5.76
N PRO A 123 -3.81 21.03 4.49
CA PRO A 123 -5.20 21.15 4.01
C PRO A 123 -5.94 19.81 4.10
N GLY A 124 -7.26 19.87 4.26
CA GLY A 124 -8.12 18.70 4.44
C GLY A 124 -8.40 17.89 3.17
N LEU A 125 -8.99 16.69 3.31
CA LEU A 125 -9.40 15.85 2.19
C LEU A 125 -10.65 16.43 1.52
N VAL A 126 -10.65 16.49 0.19
CA VAL A 126 -11.79 16.91 -0.62
C VAL A 126 -12.60 15.64 -1.00
N PRO A 127 -13.80 15.41 -0.44
CA PRO A 127 -14.74 14.39 -0.86
C PRO A 127 -15.29 14.69 -2.25
N VAL A 128 -15.86 13.64 -2.83
CA VAL A 128 -16.60 13.73 -4.08
C VAL A 128 -17.99 14.31 -3.84
N PHE A 129 -18.59 14.88 -4.88
CA PHE A 129 -19.99 15.30 -4.84
C PHE A 129 -20.92 14.12 -5.22
N PRO A 130 -22.06 13.93 -4.52
CA PRO A 130 -22.50 14.68 -3.34
C PRO A 130 -21.73 14.26 -2.09
N THR A 131 -21.62 15.17 -1.11
CA THR A 131 -20.93 14.94 0.16
C THR A 131 -21.79 14.08 1.10
N LEU A 132 -22.03 12.83 0.70
CA LEU A 132 -22.84 11.83 1.41
C LEU A 132 -22.01 10.60 1.74
N THR A 133 -22.43 9.88 2.79
CA THR A 133 -21.77 8.69 3.36
C THR A 133 -21.47 7.63 2.30
N PHE A 134 -22.49 7.03 1.68
CA PHE A 134 -22.31 5.89 0.76
C PHE A 134 -21.47 6.24 -0.48
N PRO A 135 -21.75 7.35 -1.21
CA PRO A 135 -20.94 7.74 -2.36
C PRO A 135 -19.47 7.94 -2.00
N ASN A 136 -19.17 8.66 -0.92
CA ASN A 136 -17.79 8.97 -0.55
C ASN A 136 -17.02 7.75 -0.04
N HIS A 137 -17.60 6.95 0.85
CA HIS A 137 -16.93 5.74 1.32
C HIS A 137 -16.59 4.78 0.19
N TYR A 138 -17.46 4.67 -0.80
CA TYR A 138 -17.22 3.80 -1.94
C TYR A 138 -16.22 4.41 -2.92
N SER A 139 -16.24 5.74 -3.14
CA SER A 139 -15.19 6.44 -3.90
C SER A 139 -13.80 6.24 -3.28
N ILE A 140 -13.69 6.21 -1.96
CA ILE A 140 -12.40 6.04 -1.25
C ILE A 140 -11.75 4.69 -1.57
N VAL A 141 -12.55 3.63 -1.61
CA VAL A 141 -12.04 2.26 -1.81
C VAL A 141 -12.01 1.86 -3.27
N THR A 142 -12.64 2.60 -4.17
CA THR A 142 -12.59 2.31 -5.63
C THR A 142 -11.70 3.28 -6.40
N GLY A 143 -11.45 4.48 -5.85
CA GLY A 143 -10.82 5.57 -6.59
C GLY A 143 -11.69 6.16 -7.71
N LEU A 144 -12.97 5.79 -7.78
CA LEU A 144 -13.90 6.21 -8.82
C LEU A 144 -14.82 7.34 -8.32
N TYR A 145 -15.38 8.12 -9.25
CA TYR A 145 -16.47 9.05 -8.96
C TYR A 145 -17.82 8.32 -8.81
N PRO A 146 -18.82 8.92 -8.14
CA PRO A 146 -20.14 8.33 -7.96
C PRO A 146 -20.85 7.89 -9.24
N GLU A 147 -20.69 8.66 -10.31
CA GLU A 147 -21.22 8.32 -11.64
C GLU A 147 -20.61 7.04 -12.24
N SER A 148 -19.38 6.68 -11.85
CA SER A 148 -18.66 5.52 -12.37
C SER A 148 -18.84 4.28 -11.50
N HIS A 149 -18.83 4.44 -10.17
CA HIS A 149 -19.01 3.31 -9.25
C HIS A 149 -20.48 3.01 -8.90
N GLY A 150 -21.43 3.80 -9.40
CA GLY A 150 -22.87 3.54 -9.36
C GLY A 150 -23.60 3.95 -8.07
N ILE A 151 -22.87 4.38 -7.04
CA ILE A 151 -23.44 4.77 -5.73
C ILE A 151 -23.52 6.29 -5.67
N ILE A 152 -24.60 6.84 -6.22
CA ILE A 152 -24.77 8.30 -6.43
C ILE A 152 -25.40 9.03 -5.23
N ASN A 153 -26.06 8.31 -4.33
CA ASN A 153 -26.71 8.85 -3.14
C ASN A 153 -26.88 7.74 -2.07
N ASN A 154 -27.16 8.11 -0.82
CA ASN A 154 -27.58 7.18 0.24
C ASN A 154 -28.95 6.54 -0.06
N PHE A 155 -29.78 7.21 -0.87
CA PHE A 155 -31.04 6.69 -1.38
C PHE A 155 -31.30 7.23 -2.79
N PHE A 156 -31.62 6.35 -3.74
CA PHE A 156 -32.02 6.74 -5.10
C PHE A 156 -32.85 5.65 -5.77
N ILE A 157 -33.56 6.01 -6.83
CA ILE A 157 -34.34 5.08 -7.66
C ILE A 157 -33.66 5.03 -9.03
N ASP A 158 -33.43 3.81 -9.54
CA ASP A 158 -33.01 3.65 -10.92
C ASP A 158 -34.20 3.93 -11.85
N PRO A 159 -34.13 4.96 -12.72
CA PRO A 159 -35.24 5.31 -13.59
C PRO A 159 -35.56 4.25 -14.65
N ILE A 160 -34.63 3.33 -14.93
CA ILE A 160 -34.82 2.29 -15.95
C ILE A 160 -35.54 1.07 -15.35
N SER A 161 -35.01 0.50 -14.26
CA SER A 161 -35.63 -0.67 -13.61
C SER A 161 -36.78 -0.33 -12.67
N GLY A 162 -36.84 0.90 -12.15
CA GLY A 162 -37.77 1.30 -11.09
C GLY A 162 -37.37 0.84 -9.69
N ASP A 163 -36.24 0.15 -9.55
CA ASP A 163 -35.78 -0.33 -8.26
C ASP A 163 -35.15 0.78 -7.40
N ALA A 164 -35.28 0.66 -6.08
CA ALA A 164 -34.72 1.61 -5.13
C ALA A 164 -33.45 1.06 -4.44
N PHE A 165 -32.40 1.87 -4.45
CA PHE A 165 -31.22 1.70 -3.59
C PHE A 165 -31.48 2.32 -2.22
N SER A 166 -31.11 1.59 -1.15
CA SER A 166 -31.07 2.13 0.21
C SER A 166 -30.16 1.30 1.10
N LYS A 167 -29.90 1.75 2.33
CA LYS A 167 -29.20 0.99 3.38
C LYS A 167 -29.76 -0.40 3.71
N HIS A 168 -30.97 -0.74 3.22
CA HIS A 168 -31.60 -2.04 3.41
C HIS A 168 -31.78 -2.80 2.09
N ARG A 169 -31.53 -2.16 0.96
CA ARG A 169 -31.79 -2.66 -0.40
C ARG A 169 -30.63 -2.27 -1.31
N HIS A 170 -29.49 -2.92 -1.07
CA HIS A 170 -28.21 -2.58 -1.71
C HIS A 170 -27.46 -3.83 -2.17
N GLY A 171 -28.13 -4.72 -2.90
CA GLY A 171 -27.50 -5.91 -3.47
C GLY A 171 -26.40 -5.62 -4.51
N PRO A 172 -25.67 -6.65 -4.97
CA PRO A 172 -24.43 -6.51 -5.76
C PRO A 172 -24.54 -5.65 -7.02
N ARG A 173 -25.71 -5.62 -7.67
CA ARG A 173 -25.92 -4.89 -8.92
C ARG A 173 -25.68 -3.38 -8.85
N TRP A 174 -25.74 -2.80 -7.65
CA TRP A 174 -25.56 -1.36 -7.44
C TRP A 174 -24.08 -0.96 -7.31
N TRP A 175 -23.24 -1.89 -6.87
CA TRP A 175 -21.85 -1.64 -6.50
C TRP A 175 -20.95 -1.93 -7.69
N LEU A 176 -20.68 -0.92 -8.52
CA LEU A 176 -19.84 -1.05 -9.71
C LEU A 176 -18.36 -0.76 -9.39
N GLY A 177 -17.47 -0.99 -10.36
CA GLY A 177 -16.02 -0.84 -10.13
C GLY A 177 -15.45 -1.95 -9.25
N GLU A 178 -14.20 -1.79 -8.80
CA GLU A 178 -13.48 -2.77 -7.98
C GLU A 178 -13.00 -2.08 -6.69
N PRO A 179 -13.60 -2.37 -5.52
CA PRO A 179 -13.10 -1.86 -4.25
C PRO A 179 -11.80 -2.56 -3.82
N LEU A 180 -10.99 -1.89 -3.00
CA LEU A 180 -9.69 -2.39 -2.53
C LEU A 180 -9.72 -3.82 -2.00
N TRP A 181 -10.76 -4.20 -1.26
CA TRP A 181 -10.87 -5.57 -0.73
C TRP A 181 -11.09 -6.62 -1.83
N GLU A 182 -11.83 -6.29 -2.90
CA GLU A 182 -11.97 -7.15 -4.08
C GLU A 182 -10.64 -7.22 -4.84
N THR A 183 -9.91 -6.11 -4.97
CA THR A 183 -8.55 -6.07 -5.55
C THR A 183 -7.58 -6.97 -4.79
N VAL A 184 -7.65 -7.00 -3.46
CA VAL A 184 -6.84 -7.85 -2.60
C VAL A 184 -7.21 -9.33 -2.79
N SER A 185 -8.50 -9.66 -2.81
CA SER A 185 -9.00 -11.02 -3.08
C SER A 185 -8.65 -11.52 -4.48
N ASN A 186 -8.74 -10.67 -5.50
CA ASN A 186 -8.32 -10.97 -6.88
C ASN A 186 -6.83 -11.35 -6.97
N GLN A 187 -6.01 -10.86 -6.06
CA GLN A 187 -4.57 -11.17 -5.99
C GLN A 187 -4.26 -12.38 -5.08
N GLY A 188 -5.27 -13.08 -4.58
CA GLY A 188 -5.12 -14.27 -3.73
C GLY A 188 -4.78 -13.95 -2.28
N PHE A 189 -5.00 -12.71 -1.83
CA PHE A 189 -4.81 -12.28 -0.44
C PHE A 189 -6.16 -12.13 0.27
N LYS A 190 -6.10 -12.11 1.61
CA LYS A 190 -7.29 -11.91 2.47
C LYS A 190 -7.43 -10.45 2.86
N ALA A 191 -8.67 -10.00 3.05
CA ALA A 191 -8.99 -8.66 3.53
C ALA A 191 -10.18 -8.72 4.51
N ALA A 192 -10.25 -7.73 5.41
CA ALA A 192 -11.41 -7.45 6.24
C ALA A 192 -11.90 -6.02 6.00
N ALA A 193 -13.19 -5.81 6.19
CA ALA A 193 -13.79 -4.50 6.11
C ALA A 193 -15.00 -4.44 7.04
N TYR A 194 -14.75 -4.00 8.26
CA TYR A 194 -15.70 -3.90 9.35
C TYR A 194 -16.61 -2.69 9.13
N PHE A 195 -17.86 -2.97 8.75
CA PHE A 195 -18.93 -1.98 8.51
C PHE A 195 -18.64 -0.94 7.42
N TRP A 196 -17.67 -1.18 6.55
CA TRP A 196 -17.42 -0.29 5.42
C TRP A 196 -18.54 -0.40 4.38
N ALA A 197 -18.98 0.72 3.80
CA ALA A 197 -20.06 0.71 2.83
C ALA A 197 -19.77 -0.21 1.64
N GLY A 198 -20.57 -1.27 1.50
CA GLY A 198 -20.45 -2.26 0.43
C GLY A 198 -19.57 -3.46 0.76
N SER A 199 -18.93 -3.50 1.93
CA SER A 199 -18.09 -4.64 2.31
C SER A 199 -18.90 -5.90 2.62
N GLU A 200 -20.14 -5.76 3.07
CA GLU A 200 -21.04 -6.88 3.35
C GLU A 200 -21.69 -7.50 2.09
N VAL A 201 -21.37 -6.97 0.91
CA VAL A 201 -21.96 -7.36 -0.37
C VAL A 201 -21.00 -8.25 -1.15
N SER A 202 -21.27 -9.55 -1.20
CA SER A 202 -20.47 -10.49 -2.00
C SER A 202 -20.58 -10.17 -3.49
N LYS A 203 -19.44 -10.00 -4.16
CA LYS A 203 -19.35 -9.66 -5.59
C LYS A 203 -17.99 -10.07 -6.15
N GLY A 204 -17.96 -10.62 -7.36
CA GLY A 204 -16.70 -11.00 -8.01
C GLY A 204 -15.96 -12.07 -7.20
N SER A 205 -14.68 -11.83 -6.90
CA SER A 205 -13.88 -12.69 -6.02
C SER A 205 -14.07 -12.39 -4.53
N TRP A 206 -14.77 -11.31 -4.20
CA TRP A 206 -15.03 -10.92 -2.82
C TRP A 206 -16.18 -11.75 -2.24
N ASP A 207 -15.81 -12.69 -1.37
CA ASP A 207 -16.71 -13.45 -0.52
C ASP A 207 -16.16 -13.47 0.91
N CYS A 208 -16.39 -12.39 1.63
CA CYS A 208 -15.82 -12.19 2.96
C CYS A 208 -16.68 -12.84 4.05
N PRO A 209 -16.07 -13.63 4.95
CA PRO A 209 -16.76 -14.19 6.10
C PRO A 209 -17.39 -13.09 6.98
N PRO A 210 -18.59 -13.32 7.57
CA PRO A 210 -19.25 -12.34 8.44
C PRO A 210 -18.42 -11.91 9.65
N GLU A 211 -17.42 -12.70 10.06
CA GLU A 211 -16.48 -12.36 11.12
C GLU A 211 -15.55 -11.19 10.76
N PHE A 212 -15.18 -11.08 9.48
CA PHE A 212 -14.28 -10.04 8.95
C PHE A 212 -15.02 -8.90 8.27
N CYS A 213 -16.24 -9.17 7.77
CA CYS A 213 -17.09 -8.21 7.08
C CYS A 213 -18.55 -8.35 7.53
N PRO A 214 -18.84 -8.07 8.80
CA PRO A 214 -20.19 -8.21 9.33
C PRO A 214 -21.15 -7.25 8.63
N LYS A 215 -22.42 -7.67 8.53
CA LYS A 215 -23.50 -6.76 8.14
C LYS A 215 -23.58 -5.62 9.15
N TYR A 216 -23.76 -4.42 8.64
CA TYR A 216 -23.83 -3.21 9.44
C TYR A 216 -24.86 -3.30 10.59
N ASP A 217 -24.39 -3.04 11.81
CA ASP A 217 -25.22 -2.93 13.01
C ASP A 217 -24.67 -1.83 13.93
N SER A 218 -25.35 -0.69 13.96
CA SER A 218 -24.95 0.47 14.77
C SER A 218 -25.03 0.22 16.28
N SER A 219 -25.68 -0.86 16.73
CA SER A 219 -25.74 -1.21 18.15
C SER A 219 -24.46 -1.83 18.69
N VAL A 220 -23.54 -2.25 17.80
CA VAL A 220 -22.26 -2.82 18.19
C VAL A 220 -21.35 -1.73 18.77
N PRO A 221 -20.90 -1.86 20.04
CA PRO A 221 -20.03 -0.87 20.70
C PRO A 221 -18.71 -0.67 19.96
N PHE A 222 -18.19 0.56 19.93
CA PHE A 222 -16.96 0.89 19.20
C PHE A 222 -15.75 0.11 19.70
N GLU A 223 -15.64 -0.07 21.02
CA GLU A 223 -14.60 -0.85 21.66
C GLU A 223 -14.59 -2.28 21.14
N LYS A 224 -15.77 -2.90 21.02
CA LYS A 224 -15.89 -4.26 20.45
C LYS A 224 -15.39 -4.29 19.00
N ARG A 225 -15.73 -3.30 18.18
CA ARG A 225 -15.25 -3.26 16.77
C ARG A 225 -13.72 -3.14 16.70
N VAL A 226 -13.14 -2.33 17.59
CA VAL A 226 -11.69 -2.20 17.71
C VAL A 226 -11.07 -3.50 18.19
N ASP A 227 -11.63 -4.14 19.21
CA ASP A 227 -11.15 -5.41 19.75
C ASP A 227 -11.19 -6.53 18.70
N ASP A 228 -12.30 -6.63 17.95
CA ASP A 228 -12.42 -7.56 16.83
C ASP A 228 -11.31 -7.30 15.80
N VAL A 229 -11.12 -6.04 15.38
CA VAL A 229 -10.07 -5.66 14.40
C VAL A 229 -8.65 -5.93 14.91
N LEU A 230 -8.38 -5.68 16.19
CA LEU A 230 -7.08 -5.98 16.80
C LEU A 230 -6.82 -7.48 16.86
N SER A 231 -7.86 -8.29 17.11
CA SER A 231 -7.73 -9.76 17.11
C SER A 231 -7.30 -10.33 15.75
N TYR A 232 -7.57 -9.62 14.64
CA TYR A 232 -7.13 -10.04 13.31
C TYR A 232 -5.61 -10.06 13.15
N PHE A 233 -4.88 -9.31 13.97
CA PHE A 233 -3.41 -9.31 13.97
C PHE A 233 -2.81 -10.53 14.67
N ASP A 234 -3.63 -11.27 15.43
CA ASP A 234 -3.24 -12.52 16.11
C ASP A 234 -3.50 -13.76 15.25
N LEU A 235 -4.02 -13.59 14.03
CA LEU A 235 -4.27 -14.68 13.07
C LEU A 235 -2.97 -15.40 12.67
N PRO A 236 -3.03 -16.70 12.34
CA PRO A 236 -1.87 -17.43 11.85
C PRO A 236 -1.39 -16.85 10.51
N ILE A 237 -0.12 -17.09 10.17
CA ILE A 237 0.56 -16.47 9.01
C ILE A 237 -0.17 -16.69 7.67
N ASP A 238 -0.85 -17.82 7.52
CA ASP A 238 -1.64 -18.21 6.35
C ASP A 238 -3.06 -17.60 6.32
N GLU A 239 -3.42 -16.88 7.38
CA GLU A 239 -4.68 -16.15 7.53
C GLU A 239 -4.51 -14.63 7.60
N ILE A 240 -3.29 -14.11 7.50
CA ILE A 240 -3.01 -12.67 7.53
C ILE A 240 -3.87 -11.92 6.51
N LEU A 241 -4.51 -10.86 7.01
CA LEU A 241 -5.29 -9.93 6.23
C LEU A 241 -4.39 -8.81 5.70
N LEU A 242 -4.23 -8.70 4.39
CA LEU A 242 -3.40 -7.64 3.78
C LEU A 242 -4.06 -6.26 3.88
N PHE A 243 -5.39 -6.22 3.96
CA PHE A 243 -6.17 -5.00 4.05
C PHE A 243 -7.23 -5.14 5.14
N ILE A 244 -7.35 -4.13 6.00
CA ILE A 244 -8.39 -4.05 7.02
C ILE A 244 -9.01 -2.64 6.95
N ALA A 245 -10.33 -2.55 6.87
CA ALA A 245 -11.06 -1.30 7.03
C ALA A 245 -11.99 -1.35 8.24
N LEU A 246 -12.19 -0.21 8.91
CA LEU A 246 -13.05 -0.08 10.08
C LEU A 246 -13.83 1.24 10.02
N TYR A 247 -15.14 1.15 10.24
CA TYR A 247 -16.07 2.29 10.24
C TYR A 247 -16.67 2.58 11.63
N PHE A 248 -16.85 3.87 11.91
CA PHE A 248 -17.57 4.41 13.06
C PHE A 248 -18.55 5.48 12.59
N GLU A 249 -19.73 5.54 13.22
CA GLU A 249 -20.77 6.50 12.87
C GLU A 249 -20.57 7.88 13.50
N GLU A 250 -19.69 7.99 14.50
CA GLU A 250 -19.40 9.27 15.14
C GLU A 250 -18.20 9.95 14.46
N PRO A 251 -18.22 11.29 14.30
CA PRO A 251 -19.16 12.25 14.90
C PRO A 251 -20.41 12.58 14.04
N ASP A 252 -20.64 11.88 12.93
CA ASP A 252 -21.74 12.19 11.99
C ASP A 252 -23.10 12.12 12.68
N SER A 253 -23.34 11.07 13.46
CA SER A 253 -24.57 10.88 14.25
C SER A 253 -24.85 12.05 15.22
N LYS A 254 -23.89 12.45 16.06
CA LYS A 254 -24.08 13.61 16.95
C LYS A 254 -24.14 14.94 16.21
N GLY A 255 -23.41 15.07 15.11
CA GLY A 255 -23.50 16.24 14.23
C GLY A 255 -24.90 16.40 13.62
N HIS A 256 -25.57 15.31 13.27
CA HIS A 256 -26.96 15.32 12.82
C HIS A 256 -27.96 15.66 13.93
N GLU A 257 -27.73 15.16 15.14
CA GLU A 257 -28.62 15.38 16.28
C GLU A 257 -28.56 16.82 16.81
N PHE A 258 -27.35 17.37 16.94
CA PHE A 258 -27.12 18.63 17.65
C PHE A 258 -26.56 19.75 16.79
N GLY A 259 -26.09 19.44 15.59
CA GLY A 259 -25.32 20.35 14.76
C GLY A 259 -23.82 20.29 15.04
N PRO A 260 -23.00 20.76 14.09
CA PRO A 260 -21.55 20.61 14.13
C PRO A 260 -20.84 21.41 15.23
N ASP A 261 -21.48 22.44 15.78
CA ASP A 261 -20.89 23.36 16.77
C ASP A 261 -21.25 23.00 18.21
N HIS A 262 -21.98 21.89 18.41
CA HIS A 262 -22.41 21.46 19.74
C HIS A 262 -21.22 20.95 20.57
N PRO A 263 -21.15 21.28 21.88
CA PRO A 263 -20.12 20.78 22.79
C PRO A 263 -20.05 19.26 22.88
#